data_AF-A0A1D2S172-F1
#
_entry.id   AF-A0A1D2S172-F1
#
_cell.length_a   1.000
_cell.length_b   1.000
_cell.length_c   1.000
_cell.angle_alpha   90.00
_cell.angle_beta   90.00
_cell.angle_gamma   90.00
#
_symmetry.space_group_name_H-M   'P 1'
#
loop_
_entity.id
_entity.type
_entity.pdbx_description
1 polymer ?
#
loop_
_entity_poly.entity_id
_entity_poly.type
_entity_poly.pdbx_seq_one_letter_code
_entity_poly.pdbx_strand_id
1 'polypeptide(L)'
;MIVFLVRLRQRLLFALALLCLAAPMAHAQNGYTQTRYPIVLVHGLFGFDSLFGLDYFYGVPDALRSGGAKVFVAQVSAANSTEVRGEQLLAQVRNILAVTGAAKVNLIGHSHGGPTARYVAGVAPQLVASVTSVGGVNRGSRVADVVRGVAPPGSVSETVAKGAATALVTLINLASGGSGLPQMPTAALDSLTTAGAARFNQRFGAGVPTSGCGNGAELVAGVRYYSWTGTRNLTNVLDPSDAALLATGLVFGDANDGLVSACSARLGRNLGDYRQNHLDEVNQMVGLRDWFSPDPVTLYRQQANRLKTAGL
;
A
#
# COMPACT_ATOMS: atom_id res chain seq x y z
N MET A 1 -18.51 -52.25 35.64
CA MET A 1 -18.57 -50.79 35.33
C MET A 1 -17.26 -50.25 34.74
N ILE A 2 -16.09 -50.59 35.31
CA ILE A 2 -14.78 -50.03 34.89
C ILE A 2 -14.36 -50.45 33.46
N VAL A 3 -14.61 -51.70 33.04
CA VAL A 3 -14.22 -52.20 31.70
C VAL A 3 -15.00 -51.52 30.56
N PHE A 4 -16.22 -51.03 30.83
CA PHE A 4 -17.07 -50.36 29.84
C PHE A 4 -16.58 -48.93 29.55
N LEU A 5 -16.10 -48.22 30.58
CA LEU A 5 -15.55 -46.87 30.43
C LEU A 5 -14.20 -46.84 29.70
N VAL A 6 -13.37 -47.89 29.82
CA VAL A 6 -12.08 -47.98 29.11
C VAL A 6 -12.30 -48.17 27.61
N ARG A 7 -13.27 -49.02 27.21
CA ARG A 7 -13.61 -49.24 25.79
C ARG A 7 -14.26 -48.02 25.14
N LEU A 8 -15.02 -47.22 25.90
CA LEU A 8 -15.61 -45.98 25.41
C LEU A 8 -14.54 -44.89 25.19
N ARG A 9 -13.56 -44.76 26.10
CA ARG A 9 -12.40 -43.85 25.94
C ARG A 9 -11.54 -44.19 24.71
N GLN A 10 -11.27 -45.48 24.48
CA GLN A 10 -10.49 -45.91 23.30
C GLN A 10 -11.20 -45.66 21.97
N ARG A 11 -12.54 -45.77 21.93
CA ARG A 11 -13.33 -45.46 20.72
C ARG A 11 -13.47 -43.96 20.45
N LEU A 12 -13.57 -43.13 21.49
CA LEU A 12 -13.56 -41.66 21.34
C LEU A 12 -12.20 -41.11 20.89
N LEU A 13 -11.09 -41.70 21.35
CA LEU A 13 -9.74 -41.29 20.92
C LEU A 13 -9.45 -41.65 19.46
N PHE A 14 -10.00 -42.77 18.94
CA PHE A 14 -9.91 -43.10 17.52
C PHE A 14 -10.81 -42.22 16.64
N ALA A 15 -11.98 -41.81 17.11
CA ALA A 15 -12.86 -40.90 16.37
C ALA A 15 -12.29 -39.47 16.28
N LEU A 16 -11.55 -39.00 17.30
CA LEU A 16 -10.88 -37.70 17.27
C LEU A 16 -9.63 -37.69 16.38
N ALA A 17 -8.91 -38.82 16.28
CA ALA A 17 -7.74 -38.94 15.39
C ALA A 17 -8.12 -38.97 13.90
N LEU A 18 -9.31 -39.47 13.55
CA LEU A 18 -9.81 -39.49 12.17
C LEU A 18 -10.39 -38.15 11.71
N LEU A 19 -10.78 -37.24 12.61
CA LEU A 19 -11.21 -35.87 12.25
C LEU A 19 -10.04 -34.92 11.94
N CYS A 20 -8.81 -35.27 12.30
CA CYS A 20 -7.62 -34.45 12.00
C CYS A 20 -6.97 -34.77 10.64
N LEU A 21 -7.46 -35.76 9.90
CA LEU A 21 -6.88 -36.18 8.60
C LEU A 21 -7.64 -35.65 7.38
N ALA A 22 -8.67 -34.83 7.57
CA ALA A 22 -9.43 -34.20 6.50
C ALA A 22 -9.41 -32.67 6.58
N ALA A 23 -8.33 -32.07 7.08
CA ALA A 23 -8.02 -30.72 6.65
C ALA A 23 -7.77 -30.81 5.14
N PRO A 24 -8.51 -30.08 4.28
CA PRO A 24 -8.12 -30.00 2.89
C PRO A 24 -6.68 -29.54 2.90
N MET A 25 -5.76 -30.36 2.36
CA MET A 25 -4.45 -29.87 1.98
C MET A 25 -4.73 -28.62 1.17
N ALA A 26 -4.43 -27.46 1.74
CA ALA A 26 -4.44 -26.20 1.03
C ALA A 26 -3.45 -26.44 -0.10
N HIS A 27 -3.96 -26.84 -1.26
CA HIS A 27 -3.20 -26.85 -2.47
C HIS A 27 -2.72 -25.41 -2.55
N ALA A 28 -1.42 -25.20 -2.35
CA ALA A 28 -0.77 -24.01 -2.84
C ALA A 28 -1.27 -23.90 -4.29
N GLN A 29 -2.21 -23.00 -4.53
CA GLN A 29 -2.84 -22.90 -5.83
C GLN A 29 -1.74 -22.36 -6.74
N ASN A 30 -1.02 -23.29 -7.38
CA ASN A 30 0.01 -22.98 -8.34
C ASN A 30 -0.60 -22.03 -9.35
N GLY A 31 -0.15 -20.78 -9.34
CA GLY A 31 -0.64 -19.72 -10.22
C GLY A 31 -1.76 -18.83 -9.67
N TYR A 32 -2.14 -18.87 -8.38
CA TYR A 32 -3.19 -17.98 -7.83
C TYR A 32 -2.93 -16.50 -8.11
N THR A 33 -1.67 -16.05 -8.00
CA THR A 33 -1.24 -14.67 -8.23
C THR A 33 -0.54 -14.48 -9.59
N GLN A 34 -0.49 -15.52 -10.44
CA GLN A 34 0.21 -15.49 -11.71
C GLN A 34 -0.51 -14.61 -12.75
N THR A 35 -0.20 -13.32 -12.72
CA THR A 35 -0.62 -12.33 -13.72
C THR A 35 0.10 -12.53 -15.06
N ARG A 36 -0.52 -12.06 -16.15
CA ARG A 36 0.09 -12.02 -17.48
C ARG A 36 1.29 -11.08 -17.53
N TYR A 37 1.17 -9.91 -16.90
CA TYR A 37 2.21 -8.89 -16.83
C TYR A 37 2.88 -8.89 -15.44
N PRO A 38 4.20 -8.63 -15.34
CA PRO A 38 4.90 -8.56 -14.06
C PRO A 38 4.27 -7.52 -13.13
N ILE A 39 4.29 -7.81 -11.83
CA ILE A 39 3.90 -6.86 -10.78
C ILE A 39 5.13 -6.08 -10.35
N VAL A 40 5.03 -4.75 -10.31
CA VAL A 40 6.07 -3.86 -9.81
C VAL A 40 5.52 -3.11 -8.59
N LEU A 41 6.13 -3.36 -7.44
CA LEU A 41 5.79 -2.71 -6.17
C LEU A 41 6.57 -1.40 -6.06
N VAL A 42 5.88 -0.31 -5.73
CA VAL A 42 6.44 1.05 -5.67
C VAL A 42 6.24 1.62 -4.27
N HIS A 43 7.32 1.77 -3.52
CA HIS A 43 7.28 2.26 -2.14
C HIS A 43 6.90 3.74 -2.05
N GLY A 44 6.52 4.16 -0.84
CA GLY A 44 6.13 5.53 -0.50
C GLY A 44 7.29 6.45 -0.12
N LEU A 45 6.97 7.53 0.59
CA LEU A 45 7.93 8.46 1.18
C LEU A 45 8.80 7.73 2.21
N PHE A 46 10.11 8.01 2.19
CA PHE A 46 11.13 7.35 3.01
C PHE A 46 11.16 5.82 2.90
N GLY A 47 10.61 5.26 1.82
CA GLY A 47 10.72 3.83 1.57
C GLY A 47 12.16 3.40 1.30
N PHE A 48 12.44 2.15 1.66
CA PHE A 48 13.74 1.50 1.67
C PHE A 48 13.61 0.10 1.06
N ASP A 49 14.70 -0.45 0.52
CA ASP A 49 14.74 -1.86 0.09
C ASP A 49 14.57 -2.76 1.30
N SER A 50 15.49 -2.59 2.26
CA SER A 50 15.57 -3.34 3.49
C SER A 50 16.20 -2.48 4.57
N LEU A 51 15.58 -2.40 5.74
CA LEU A 51 16.14 -1.77 6.92
C LEU A 51 16.35 -2.85 7.98
N PHE A 52 17.60 -3.12 8.35
CA PHE A 52 17.99 -4.23 9.24
C PHE A 52 17.48 -5.62 8.81
N GLY A 53 17.36 -5.87 7.50
CA GLY A 53 16.85 -7.15 6.97
C GLY A 53 15.32 -7.21 6.82
N LEU A 54 14.61 -6.12 7.08
CA LEU A 54 13.15 -6.03 6.94
C LEU A 54 12.78 -5.27 5.67
N ASP A 55 12.00 -5.89 4.79
CA ASP A 55 11.52 -5.27 3.55
C ASP A 55 10.40 -4.27 3.81
N TYR A 56 10.34 -3.18 3.03
CA TYR A 56 9.25 -2.19 3.11
C TYR A 56 7.86 -2.83 2.97
N PHE A 57 7.70 -3.68 1.94
CA PHE A 57 6.50 -4.48 1.72
C PHE A 57 6.64 -5.83 2.45
N TYR A 58 6.46 -5.84 3.77
CA TYR A 58 6.86 -6.97 4.61
C TYR A 58 6.10 -8.27 4.28
N GLY A 59 6.82 -9.26 3.73
CA GLY A 59 6.28 -10.56 3.32
C GLY A 59 5.41 -10.56 2.05
N VAL A 60 5.11 -9.39 1.47
CA VAL A 60 4.25 -9.26 0.29
C VAL A 60 4.91 -9.80 -0.99
N PRO A 61 6.18 -9.44 -1.34
CA PRO A 61 6.82 -9.96 -2.55
C PRO A 61 6.85 -11.50 -2.58
N ASP A 62 7.21 -12.13 -1.47
CA ASP A 62 7.33 -13.59 -1.38
C ASP A 62 5.96 -14.28 -1.41
N ALA A 63 4.97 -13.70 -0.75
CA ALA A 63 3.59 -14.17 -0.85
C ALA A 63 3.03 -14.05 -2.27
N LEU A 64 3.40 -13.02 -3.03
CA LEU A 64 3.01 -12.90 -4.43
C LEU A 64 3.79 -13.89 -5.32
N ARG A 65 5.11 -14.06 -5.12
CA ARG A 65 5.95 -14.99 -5.87
C ARG A 65 5.57 -16.45 -5.65
N SER A 66 5.28 -16.84 -4.41
CA SER A 66 4.82 -18.20 -4.07
C SER A 66 3.49 -18.57 -4.74
N GLY A 67 2.66 -17.59 -5.09
CA GLY A 67 1.45 -17.81 -5.88
C GLY A 67 1.67 -17.78 -7.40
N GLY A 68 2.90 -17.59 -7.88
CA GLY A 68 3.30 -17.63 -9.29
C GLY A 68 3.49 -16.27 -9.99
N ALA A 69 3.35 -15.13 -9.28
CA ALA A 69 3.60 -13.82 -9.87
C ALA A 69 5.10 -13.58 -10.14
N LYS A 70 5.42 -12.90 -11.26
CA LYS A 70 6.72 -12.25 -11.42
C LYS A 70 6.69 -10.90 -10.71
N VAL A 71 7.50 -10.72 -9.67
CA VAL A 71 7.43 -9.54 -8.79
C VAL A 71 8.78 -8.82 -8.72
N PHE A 72 8.74 -7.53 -9.01
CA PHE A 72 9.84 -6.59 -8.88
C PHE A 72 9.49 -5.53 -7.82
N VAL A 73 10.48 -5.09 -7.06
CA VAL A 73 10.35 -3.96 -6.13
C VAL A 73 11.17 -2.82 -6.72
N ALA A 74 10.52 -1.71 -7.03
CA ALA A 74 11.17 -0.57 -7.66
C ALA A 74 11.93 0.27 -6.63
N GLN A 75 13.08 0.81 -7.06
CA GLN A 75 13.91 1.69 -6.25
C GLN A 75 13.85 3.13 -6.73
N VAL A 76 13.16 3.98 -5.99
CA VAL A 76 13.05 5.41 -6.29
C VAL A 76 13.57 6.24 -5.13
N SER A 77 13.85 7.51 -5.36
CA SER A 77 14.25 8.44 -4.29
C SER A 77 13.26 8.35 -3.13
N ALA A 78 13.79 8.15 -1.93
CA ALA A 78 13.00 7.98 -0.73
C ALA A 78 12.18 9.25 -0.46
N ALA A 79 12.75 10.43 -0.71
CA ALA A 79 12.08 11.71 -0.66
C ALA A 79 12.51 12.59 -1.84
N ASN A 80 11.65 12.80 -2.81
CA ASN A 80 11.81 13.79 -3.88
C ASN A 80 10.43 14.11 -4.49
N SER A 81 10.35 14.96 -5.51
CA SER A 81 9.08 15.22 -6.20
C SER A 81 8.50 13.96 -6.85
N THR A 82 7.17 13.95 -7.04
CA THR A 82 6.48 12.83 -7.70
C THR A 82 7.04 12.58 -9.11
N GLU A 83 7.38 13.63 -9.84
CA GLU A 83 7.91 13.55 -11.20
C GLU A 83 9.32 12.95 -11.24
N VAL A 84 10.22 13.36 -10.34
CA VAL A 84 11.58 12.80 -10.28
C VAL A 84 11.53 11.31 -9.98
N ARG A 85 10.70 10.92 -8.99
CA ARG A 85 10.45 9.51 -8.66
C ARG A 85 9.82 8.78 -9.84
N GLY A 86 8.91 9.43 -10.58
CA GLY A 86 8.22 8.89 -11.74
C GLY A 86 9.17 8.56 -12.89
N GLU A 87 10.13 9.42 -13.18
CA GLU A 87 11.17 9.18 -14.19
C GLU A 87 12.10 8.02 -13.79
N GLN A 88 12.49 7.96 -12.52
CA GLN A 88 13.27 6.82 -11.99
C GLN A 88 12.52 5.50 -12.11
N LEU A 89 11.20 5.51 -11.82
CA LEU A 89 10.35 4.34 -12.00
C LEU A 89 10.21 3.98 -13.49
N LEU A 90 10.00 4.96 -14.37
CA LEU A 90 9.88 4.72 -15.82
C LEU A 90 11.11 4.02 -16.39
N ALA A 91 12.31 4.45 -16.00
CA ALA A 91 13.56 3.80 -16.39
C ALA A 91 13.60 2.33 -15.97
N GLN A 92 13.20 2.03 -14.73
CA GLN A 92 13.14 0.65 -14.23
C GLN A 92 12.06 -0.18 -14.93
N VAL A 93 10.89 0.40 -15.21
CA VAL A 93 9.84 -0.29 -15.97
C VAL A 93 10.36 -0.71 -17.34
N ARG A 94 11.08 0.17 -18.05
CA ARG A 94 11.71 -0.19 -19.33
C ARG A 94 12.69 -1.34 -19.20
N ASN A 95 13.53 -1.33 -18.16
CA ASN A 95 14.47 -2.42 -17.89
C ASN A 95 13.75 -3.74 -17.57
N ILE A 96 12.70 -3.70 -16.75
CA ILE A 96 11.89 -4.88 -16.41
C ILE A 96 11.25 -5.46 -17.67
N LEU A 97 10.69 -4.63 -18.55
CA LEU A 97 10.10 -5.09 -19.80
C LEU A 97 11.16 -5.71 -20.72
N ALA A 98 12.35 -5.11 -20.81
CA ALA A 98 13.46 -5.65 -21.60
C ALA A 98 13.94 -7.03 -21.10
N VAL A 99 14.06 -7.21 -19.78
CA VAL A 99 14.53 -8.47 -19.18
C VAL A 99 13.44 -9.56 -19.19
N THR A 100 12.18 -9.18 -19.02
CA THR A 100 11.07 -10.15 -18.93
C THR A 100 10.44 -10.50 -20.28
N GLY A 101 10.64 -9.68 -21.31
CA GLY A 101 9.94 -9.77 -22.60
C GLY A 101 8.45 -9.43 -22.52
N ALA A 102 7.96 -8.94 -21.38
CA ALA A 102 6.58 -8.52 -21.24
C ALA A 102 6.32 -7.23 -22.02
N ALA A 103 5.08 -7.05 -22.51
CA ALA A 103 4.69 -5.83 -23.21
C ALA A 103 4.27 -4.69 -22.24
N LYS A 104 3.83 -5.05 -21.03
CA LYS A 104 3.34 -4.13 -20.00
C LYS A 104 3.72 -4.61 -18.60
N VAL A 105 3.54 -3.75 -17.60
CA VAL A 105 3.60 -4.08 -16.17
C VAL A 105 2.31 -3.73 -15.44
N ASN A 106 2.05 -4.40 -14.32
CA ASN A 106 1.07 -4.01 -13.31
C ASN A 106 1.77 -3.26 -12.18
N LEU A 107 1.47 -1.98 -12.01
CA LEU A 107 2.06 -1.15 -10.96
C LEU A 107 1.19 -1.20 -9.70
N ILE A 108 1.80 -1.46 -8.54
CA ILE A 108 1.13 -1.35 -7.24
C ILE A 108 1.95 -0.39 -6.37
N GLY A 109 1.40 0.80 -6.13
CA GLY A 109 2.06 1.86 -5.39
C GLY A 109 1.43 2.13 -4.04
N HIS A 110 2.24 2.17 -2.98
CA HIS A 110 1.79 2.54 -1.64
C HIS A 110 2.12 4.01 -1.35
N SER A 111 1.21 4.76 -0.70
CA SER A 111 1.47 6.14 -0.27
C SER A 111 1.92 7.04 -1.44
N HIS A 112 3.12 7.65 -1.38
CA HIS A 112 3.71 8.41 -2.50
C HIS A 112 3.94 7.57 -3.77
N GLY A 113 4.11 6.26 -3.61
CA GLY A 113 4.23 5.31 -4.72
C GLY A 113 2.99 5.26 -5.62
N GLY A 114 1.80 5.60 -5.10
CA GLY A 114 0.57 5.73 -5.89
C GLY A 114 0.68 6.81 -6.97
N PRO A 115 0.89 8.09 -6.60
CA PRO A 115 1.21 9.16 -7.54
C PRO A 115 2.42 8.88 -8.44
N THR A 116 3.49 8.27 -7.92
CA THR A 116 4.66 7.87 -8.73
C THR A 116 4.28 6.87 -9.84
N ALA A 117 3.46 5.85 -9.53
CA ALA A 117 2.97 4.90 -10.53
C ALA A 117 2.05 5.58 -11.57
N ARG A 118 1.22 6.53 -11.12
CA ARG A 118 0.34 7.32 -12.01
C ARG A 118 1.13 8.19 -12.99
N TYR A 119 2.29 8.71 -12.58
CA TYR A 119 3.18 9.44 -13.48
C TYR A 119 3.56 8.55 -14.68
N VAL A 120 4.07 7.34 -14.42
CA VAL A 120 4.48 6.38 -15.47
C VAL A 120 3.31 6.02 -16.37
N ALA A 121 2.12 5.77 -15.80
CA ALA A 121 0.92 5.49 -16.57
C ALA A 121 0.47 6.67 -17.44
N GLY A 122 0.74 7.91 -17.03
CA GLY A 122 0.41 9.10 -17.80
C GLY A 122 1.40 9.39 -18.92
N VAL A 123 2.71 9.21 -18.68
CA VAL A 123 3.76 9.47 -19.68
C VAL A 123 3.97 8.33 -20.67
N ALA A 124 3.70 7.08 -20.25
CA ALA A 124 3.89 5.88 -21.06
C ALA A 124 2.76 4.84 -20.84
N PRO A 125 1.49 5.18 -21.10
CA PRO A 125 0.33 4.30 -20.88
C PRO A 125 0.44 2.96 -21.63
N GLN A 126 1.14 2.93 -22.76
CA GLN A 126 1.40 1.72 -23.54
C GLN A 126 2.25 0.68 -22.79
N LEU A 127 3.02 1.09 -21.78
CA LEU A 127 3.88 0.21 -20.96
C LEU A 127 3.17 -0.28 -19.69
N VAL A 128 1.97 0.24 -19.39
CA VAL A 128 1.25 -0.02 -18.14
C VAL A 128 -0.07 -0.73 -18.44
N ALA A 129 -0.32 -1.82 -17.71
CA ALA A 129 -1.57 -2.58 -17.77
C ALA A 129 -2.55 -2.11 -16.69
N SER A 130 -2.03 -1.91 -15.48
CA SER A 130 -2.80 -1.37 -14.36
C SER A 130 -1.96 -0.55 -13.40
N VAL A 131 -2.66 0.31 -12.65
CA VAL A 131 -2.16 1.00 -11.46
C VAL A 131 -3.09 0.68 -10.31
N THR A 132 -2.55 0.08 -9.25
CA THR A 132 -3.26 -0.08 -7.97
C THR A 132 -2.62 0.80 -6.93
N SER A 133 -3.41 1.65 -6.27
CA SER A 133 -2.96 2.57 -5.25
C SER A 133 -3.38 2.09 -3.86
N VAL A 134 -2.41 1.90 -2.97
CA VAL A 134 -2.63 1.48 -1.57
C VAL A 134 -2.35 2.69 -0.67
N GLY A 135 -3.37 3.22 0.01
CA GLY A 135 -3.26 4.45 0.82
C GLY A 135 -2.59 5.62 0.08
N GLY A 136 -2.80 5.70 -1.24
CA GLY A 136 -2.01 6.59 -2.07
C GLY A 136 -2.31 8.05 -1.79
N VAL A 137 -1.31 8.93 -1.86
CA VAL A 137 -1.53 10.37 -1.66
C VAL A 137 -2.11 11.01 -2.93
N ASN A 138 -3.23 10.49 -3.43
CA ASN A 138 -3.75 10.81 -4.77
C ASN A 138 -4.36 12.21 -4.86
N ARG A 139 -4.88 12.76 -3.75
CA ARG A 139 -5.40 14.14 -3.66
C ARG A 139 -4.76 14.94 -2.53
N GLY A 140 -3.61 14.49 -2.03
CA GLY A 140 -2.82 15.18 -1.00
C GLY A 140 -3.04 14.65 0.41
N SER A 141 -2.24 15.15 1.34
CA SER A 141 -2.28 14.81 2.75
C SER A 141 -2.42 16.08 3.58
N ARG A 142 -3.37 16.07 4.53
CA ARG A 142 -3.54 17.15 5.48
C ARG A 142 -2.35 17.25 6.45
N VAL A 143 -1.66 16.14 6.71
CA VAL A 143 -0.40 16.14 7.48
C VAL A 143 0.67 16.93 6.73
N ALA A 144 0.80 16.72 5.41
CA ALA A 144 1.73 17.49 4.59
C ALA A 144 1.36 18.99 4.55
N ASP A 145 0.07 19.33 4.45
CA ASP A 145 -0.38 20.72 4.50
C ASP A 145 -0.01 21.40 5.82
N VAL A 146 -0.19 20.71 6.94
CA VAL A 146 0.16 21.19 8.28
C VAL A 146 1.67 21.39 8.41
N VAL A 147 2.47 20.38 8.06
CA VAL A 147 3.94 20.43 8.19
C VAL A 147 4.56 21.48 7.26
N ARG A 148 3.94 21.75 6.10
CA ARG A 148 4.35 22.82 5.19
C ARG A 148 3.81 24.19 5.56
N GLY A 149 2.95 24.29 6.57
CA GLY A 149 2.35 25.56 7.01
C GLY A 149 1.36 26.14 5.99
N VAL A 150 0.78 25.30 5.13
CA VAL A 150 -0.19 25.69 4.09
C VAL A 150 -1.61 25.19 4.38
N ALA A 151 -1.81 24.54 5.53
CA ALA A 151 -3.15 24.19 6.01
C ALA A 151 -3.98 25.47 6.22
N PRO A 152 -5.31 25.46 5.95
CA PRO A 152 -6.14 26.65 6.12
C PRO A 152 -6.04 27.21 7.56
N PRO A 153 -5.93 28.54 7.73
CA PRO A 153 -5.85 29.16 9.06
C PRO A 153 -7.01 28.74 9.97
N GLY A 154 -6.71 28.42 11.23
CA GLY A 154 -7.70 27.97 12.21
C GLY A 154 -8.25 26.55 12.00
N SER A 155 -7.83 25.83 10.95
CA SER A 155 -8.35 24.49 10.66
C SER A 155 -7.76 23.40 11.57
N VAL A 156 -6.59 23.63 12.17
CA VAL A 156 -5.90 22.75 13.12
C VAL A 156 -5.31 23.63 14.22
N SER A 157 -5.41 23.22 15.49
CA SER A 157 -4.80 23.96 16.59
C SER A 157 -3.27 23.87 16.55
N GLU A 158 -2.58 24.90 17.05
CA GLU A 158 -1.12 24.93 17.05
C GLU A 158 -0.51 23.71 17.78
N THR A 159 -1.13 23.29 18.89
CA THR A 159 -0.71 22.09 19.64
C THR A 159 -0.80 20.82 18.80
N VAL A 160 -1.92 20.61 18.08
CA VAL A 160 -2.09 19.44 17.21
C VAL A 160 -1.12 19.51 16.02
N ALA A 161 -0.89 20.70 15.45
CA ALA A 161 0.05 20.88 14.36
C ALA A 161 1.49 20.53 14.75
N LYS A 162 1.96 21.03 15.91
CA LYS A 162 3.28 20.69 16.46
C LYS A 162 3.40 19.20 16.75
N GLY A 163 2.37 18.60 17.38
CA GLY A 163 2.33 17.17 17.66
C GLY A 163 2.44 16.32 16.39
N ALA A 164 1.70 16.67 15.33
CA ALA A 164 1.77 15.97 14.05
C ALA A 164 3.14 16.10 13.38
N ALA A 165 3.79 17.27 13.44
CA ALA A 165 5.13 17.46 12.91
C ALA A 165 6.16 16.59 13.65
N THR A 166 6.12 16.56 14.98
CA THR A 166 6.98 15.69 15.79
C THR A 166 6.72 14.21 15.51
N ALA A 167 5.46 13.80 15.44
CA ALA A 167 5.08 12.42 15.14
C ALA A 167 5.54 11.99 13.74
N LEU A 168 5.44 12.86 12.73
CA LEU A 168 5.99 12.59 11.41
C LEU A 168 7.51 12.37 11.47
N VAL A 169 8.26 13.19 12.21
CA VAL A 169 9.71 12.97 12.41
C VAL A 169 9.98 11.61 13.06
N THR A 170 9.19 11.20 14.05
CA THR A 170 9.30 9.87 14.66
C THR A 170 9.09 8.76 13.63
N LEU A 171 8.05 8.85 12.79
CA LEU A 171 7.79 7.88 11.72
C LEU A 171 8.93 7.82 10.71
N ILE A 172 9.48 8.99 10.34
CA ILE A 172 10.64 9.06 9.45
C ILE A 172 11.81 8.31 10.06
N ASN A 173 12.12 8.51 11.34
CA ASN A 173 13.25 7.85 12.00
C ASN A 173 13.05 6.32 12.12
N LEU A 174 11.81 5.86 12.29
CA LEU A 174 11.48 4.42 12.32
C LEU A 174 11.60 3.78 10.93
N ALA A 175 11.28 4.54 9.87
CA ALA A 175 11.26 4.07 8.50
C ALA A 175 12.52 4.46 7.69
N SER A 176 13.45 5.25 8.22
CA SER A 176 14.55 5.79 7.41
C SER A 176 15.63 4.74 7.14
N GLY A 177 15.73 4.30 5.90
CA GLY A 177 16.93 3.70 5.29
C GLY A 177 17.51 4.64 4.23
N GLY A 178 18.82 4.79 4.18
CA GLY A 178 19.47 5.61 3.14
C GLY A 178 19.35 4.94 1.76
N SER A 179 19.10 5.73 0.72
CA SER A 179 19.30 5.27 -0.66
C SER A 179 20.39 6.09 -1.34
N GLY A 180 21.14 5.46 -2.26
CA GLY A 180 22.17 6.14 -3.07
C GLY A 180 21.61 7.12 -4.10
N LEU A 181 20.31 7.41 -4.07
CA LEU A 181 19.61 8.31 -4.99
C LEU A 181 19.49 9.73 -4.41
N PRO A 182 19.29 10.77 -5.25
CA PRO A 182 19.14 12.14 -4.77
C PRO A 182 17.89 12.32 -3.90
N GLN A 183 18.06 12.96 -2.75
CA GLN A 183 16.98 13.26 -1.80
C GLN A 183 16.70 14.77 -1.75
N MET A 184 15.43 15.14 -1.81
CA MET A 184 14.93 16.50 -1.63
C MET A 184 13.61 16.46 -0.82
N PRO A 185 13.68 16.37 0.53
CA PRO A 185 12.50 16.20 1.38
C PRO A 185 11.45 17.31 1.24
N THR A 186 11.88 18.54 0.99
CA THR A 186 10.98 19.68 0.75
C THR A 186 10.12 19.48 -0.50
N ALA A 187 10.72 19.07 -1.61
CA ALA A 187 10.00 18.77 -2.85
C ALA A 187 9.06 17.57 -2.70
N ALA A 188 9.44 16.60 -1.87
CA ALA A 188 8.57 15.48 -1.52
C ALA A 188 7.32 15.97 -0.77
N LEU A 189 7.51 16.72 0.32
CA LEU A 189 6.40 17.29 1.09
C LEU A 189 5.53 18.22 0.24
N ASP A 190 6.13 19.08 -0.59
CA ASP A 190 5.40 19.96 -1.52
C ASP A 190 4.51 19.15 -2.48
N SER A 191 4.98 18.01 -2.98
CA SER A 191 4.20 17.12 -3.85
C SER A 191 3.03 16.46 -3.12
N LEU A 192 3.17 16.23 -1.80
CA LEU A 192 2.19 15.54 -0.97
C LEU A 192 1.14 16.48 -0.35
N THR A 193 1.35 17.79 -0.38
CA THR A 193 0.30 18.77 -0.02
C THR A 193 -0.94 18.61 -0.90
N THR A 194 -2.10 19.03 -0.41
CA THR A 194 -3.35 19.08 -1.18
C THR A 194 -3.17 19.92 -2.45
N ALA A 195 -2.50 21.07 -2.34
CA ALA A 195 -2.21 21.93 -3.48
C ALA A 195 -1.23 21.29 -4.48
N GLY A 196 -0.19 20.61 -4.00
CA GLY A 196 0.77 19.88 -4.83
C GLY A 196 0.12 18.73 -5.60
N ALA A 197 -0.65 17.90 -4.91
CA ALA A 197 -1.40 16.81 -5.53
C ALA A 197 -2.43 17.34 -6.54
N ALA A 198 -3.10 18.45 -6.25
CA ALA A 198 -4.01 19.08 -7.21
C ALA A 198 -3.30 19.52 -8.50
N ARG A 199 -2.12 20.15 -8.40
CA ARG A 199 -1.29 20.51 -9.57
C ARG A 199 -0.84 19.27 -10.35
N PHE A 200 -0.43 18.22 -9.65
CA PHE A 200 -0.08 16.93 -10.28
C PHE A 200 -1.29 16.34 -11.02
N ASN A 201 -2.48 16.36 -10.41
CA ASN A 201 -3.71 15.81 -10.98
C ASN A 201 -4.21 16.55 -12.21
N GLN A 202 -3.87 17.84 -12.39
CA GLN A 202 -4.17 18.56 -13.63
C GLN A 202 -3.48 17.94 -14.85
N ARG A 203 -2.31 17.33 -14.65
CA ARG A 203 -1.52 16.68 -15.71
C ARG A 203 -1.74 15.17 -15.75
N PHE A 204 -1.95 14.54 -14.59
CA PHE A 204 -1.96 13.09 -14.41
C PHE A 204 -3.23 12.58 -13.72
N GLY A 205 -4.39 13.16 -14.02
CA GLY A 205 -5.67 12.90 -13.33
C GLY A 205 -6.36 11.57 -13.63
N ALA A 206 -5.78 10.68 -14.44
CA ALA A 206 -6.39 9.40 -14.80
C ALA A 206 -6.74 8.57 -13.56
N GLY A 207 -7.99 8.12 -13.49
CA GLY A 207 -8.53 7.37 -12.35
C GLY A 207 -8.86 8.21 -11.11
N VAL A 208 -8.51 9.49 -11.01
CA VAL A 208 -8.86 10.29 -9.83
C VAL A 208 -10.37 10.62 -9.86
N PRO A 209 -11.12 10.46 -8.76
CA PRO A 209 -12.52 10.88 -8.71
C PRO A 209 -12.66 12.38 -9.00
N THR A 210 -13.62 12.74 -9.85
CA THR A 210 -13.87 14.14 -10.24
C THR A 210 -14.59 14.94 -9.15
N SER A 211 -15.27 14.27 -8.22
CA SER A 211 -15.90 14.89 -7.05
C SER A 211 -16.11 13.87 -5.92
N GLY A 212 -16.27 14.36 -4.70
CA GLY A 212 -16.62 13.54 -3.53
C GLY A 212 -15.58 12.48 -3.17
N CYS A 213 -16.04 11.41 -2.51
CA CYS A 213 -15.22 10.32 -1.95
C CYS A 213 -15.45 8.97 -2.68
N GLY A 214 -16.09 9.01 -3.85
CA GLY A 214 -16.46 7.82 -4.62
C GLY A 214 -15.31 7.24 -5.44
N ASN A 215 -15.69 6.36 -6.36
CA ASN A 215 -14.76 5.79 -7.35
C ASN A 215 -14.40 6.83 -8.43
N GLY A 216 -13.21 6.67 -9.00
CA GLY A 216 -12.86 7.28 -10.28
C GLY A 216 -13.10 6.31 -11.45
N ALA A 217 -12.72 6.71 -12.65
CA ALA A 217 -12.81 5.85 -13.83
C ALA A 217 -11.89 4.63 -13.67
N GLU A 218 -12.43 3.41 -13.80
CA GLU A 218 -11.64 2.17 -13.69
C GLU A 218 -10.71 1.98 -14.90
N LEU A 219 -11.06 2.47 -16.09
CA LEU A 219 -10.26 2.30 -17.30
C LEU A 219 -10.07 3.66 -17.99
N VAL A 220 -8.82 4.07 -18.18
CA VAL A 220 -8.45 5.30 -18.89
C VAL A 220 -7.26 4.99 -19.79
N ALA A 221 -7.32 5.36 -21.07
CA ALA A 221 -6.24 5.15 -22.05
C ALA A 221 -5.67 3.71 -22.08
N GLY A 222 -6.50 2.70 -21.86
CA GLY A 222 -6.09 1.29 -21.85
C GLY A 222 -5.34 0.84 -20.58
N VAL A 223 -5.32 1.67 -19.53
CA VAL A 223 -4.77 1.36 -18.20
C VAL A 223 -5.91 1.21 -17.18
N ARG A 224 -5.90 0.12 -16.40
CA ARG A 224 -6.88 -0.09 -15.32
C ARG A 224 -6.43 0.53 -14.00
N TYR A 225 -7.32 1.19 -13.27
CA TYR A 225 -7.05 1.88 -12.01
C TYR A 225 -7.84 1.29 -10.85
N TYR A 226 -7.15 1.02 -9.75
CA TYR A 226 -7.71 0.46 -8.52
C TYR A 226 -7.17 1.18 -7.29
N SER A 227 -7.90 1.13 -6.17
CA SER A 227 -7.40 1.56 -4.87
C SER A 227 -7.93 0.76 -3.70
N TRP A 228 -7.20 0.75 -2.59
CA TRP A 228 -7.75 0.52 -1.26
C TRP A 228 -6.96 1.33 -0.22
N THR A 229 -7.50 1.45 1.00
CA THR A 229 -6.88 2.25 2.06
C THR A 229 -7.35 1.82 3.45
N GLY A 230 -6.59 2.22 4.46
CA GLY A 230 -6.90 2.15 5.86
C GLY A 230 -7.79 3.31 6.35
N THR A 231 -8.46 3.07 7.49
CA THR A 231 -9.36 4.03 8.14
C THR A 231 -9.21 4.05 9.66
N ARG A 232 -8.14 3.41 10.18
CA ARG A 232 -7.88 3.27 11.62
C ARG A 232 -6.43 3.61 11.90
N ASN A 233 -6.20 4.62 12.71
CA ASN A 233 -4.84 5.13 12.97
C ASN A 233 -4.11 4.33 14.07
N LEU A 234 -4.89 3.74 14.98
CA LEU A 234 -4.45 2.87 16.06
C LEU A 234 -5.11 1.49 15.85
N THR A 235 -4.28 0.49 15.63
CA THR A 235 -4.62 -0.89 15.24
C THR A 235 -3.92 -1.91 16.13
N ASN A 236 -2.68 -1.65 16.55
CA ASN A 236 -1.92 -2.52 17.45
C ASN A 236 -1.07 -1.72 18.45
N VAL A 237 -1.42 -1.79 19.75
CA VAL A 237 -0.72 -1.04 20.81
C VAL A 237 0.71 -1.49 21.06
N LEU A 238 1.11 -2.67 20.54
CA LEU A 238 2.48 -3.18 20.63
C LEU A 238 3.36 -2.67 19.48
N ASP A 239 2.76 -2.08 18.45
CA ASP A 239 3.48 -1.45 17.36
C ASP A 239 3.88 -0.02 17.76
N PRO A 240 5.18 0.33 17.77
CA PRO A 240 5.64 1.66 18.15
C PRO A 240 5.21 2.77 17.16
N SER A 241 4.84 2.42 15.93
CA SER A 241 4.42 3.40 14.92
C SER A 241 2.99 3.90 15.14
N ASP A 242 2.13 3.11 15.79
CA ASP A 242 0.72 3.40 16.01
C ASP A 242 0.48 4.69 16.81
N ALA A 243 1.30 4.95 17.83
CA ALA A 243 1.18 6.17 18.62
C ALA A 243 1.43 7.42 17.76
N ALA A 244 2.39 7.35 16.85
CA ALA A 244 2.71 8.45 15.94
C ALA A 244 1.62 8.60 14.86
N LEU A 245 1.12 7.49 14.29
CA LEU A 245 0.02 7.50 13.31
C LEU A 245 -1.29 8.00 13.91
N LEU A 246 -1.58 7.66 15.16
CA LEU A 246 -2.69 8.22 15.92
C LEU A 246 -2.55 9.74 16.04
N ALA A 247 -1.37 10.23 16.42
CA ALA A 247 -1.10 11.65 16.61
C ALA A 247 -1.20 12.45 15.30
N THR A 248 -0.59 11.97 14.21
CA THR A 248 -0.73 12.61 12.89
C THR A 248 -2.17 12.56 12.40
N GLY A 249 -2.89 11.49 12.71
CA GLY A 249 -4.29 11.32 12.38
C GLY A 249 -5.25 12.35 12.99
N LEU A 250 -4.87 13.02 14.08
CA LEU A 250 -5.67 14.07 14.71
C LEU A 250 -5.84 15.32 13.84
N VAL A 251 -5.02 15.49 12.80
CA VAL A 251 -5.18 16.61 11.87
C VAL A 251 -6.37 16.43 10.93
N PHE A 252 -6.95 15.23 10.83
CA PHE A 252 -8.06 14.95 9.90
C PHE A 252 -9.42 15.10 10.59
N GLY A 253 -10.42 15.56 9.83
CA GLY A 253 -11.83 15.56 10.24
C GLY A 253 -12.62 14.33 9.76
N ASP A 254 -12.01 13.51 8.89
CA ASP A 254 -12.62 12.37 8.23
C ASP A 254 -11.82 11.08 8.52
N ALA A 255 -12.38 9.92 8.11
CA ALA A 255 -11.68 8.64 8.18
C ALA A 255 -10.33 8.70 7.45
N ASN A 256 -9.27 8.23 8.11
CA ASN A 256 -7.89 8.29 7.66
C ASN A 256 -7.08 7.11 8.20
N ASP A 257 -5.89 6.91 7.66
CA ASP A 257 -4.95 5.86 8.07
C ASP A 257 -3.82 6.41 8.98
N GLY A 258 -3.93 7.66 9.43
CA GLY A 258 -2.90 8.41 10.15
C GLY A 258 -2.11 9.39 9.27
N LEU A 259 -2.01 9.18 7.96
CA LEU A 259 -1.26 10.05 7.04
C LEU A 259 -2.06 10.51 5.82
N VAL A 260 -3.08 9.77 5.42
CA VAL A 260 -3.92 10.03 4.25
C VAL A 260 -5.38 9.77 4.61
N SER A 261 -6.28 10.66 4.17
CA SER A 261 -7.71 10.40 4.33
C SER A 261 -8.20 9.38 3.31
N ALA A 262 -9.20 8.58 3.68
CA ALA A 262 -9.75 7.56 2.80
C ALA A 262 -10.23 8.14 1.46
N CYS A 263 -10.79 9.36 1.50
CA CYS A 263 -11.19 10.08 0.30
C CYS A 263 -9.98 10.49 -0.53
N SER A 264 -8.92 11.03 0.07
CA SER A 264 -7.73 11.39 -0.69
C SER A 264 -7.08 10.18 -1.37
N ALA A 265 -7.18 9.00 -0.76
CA ALA A 265 -6.61 7.75 -1.28
C ALA A 265 -7.29 7.17 -2.51
N ARG A 266 -8.52 7.58 -2.82
CA ARG A 266 -9.32 7.03 -3.93
C ARG A 266 -8.62 7.14 -5.29
N LEU A 267 -8.60 6.01 -6.02
CA LEU A 267 -8.15 5.93 -7.41
C LEU A 267 -8.88 4.80 -8.14
N GLY A 268 -9.49 5.11 -9.27
CA GLY A 268 -10.25 4.18 -10.09
C GLY A 268 -11.32 3.46 -9.27
N ARG A 269 -11.39 2.14 -9.43
CA ARG A 269 -12.30 1.31 -8.63
C ARG A 269 -11.74 1.09 -7.22
N ASN A 270 -12.46 1.58 -6.21
CA ASN A 270 -12.16 1.26 -4.83
C ASN A 270 -12.47 -0.21 -4.51
N LEU A 271 -11.53 -0.88 -3.87
CA LEU A 271 -11.59 -2.28 -3.52
C LEU A 271 -11.96 -2.51 -2.04
N GLY A 272 -11.84 -1.48 -1.21
CA GLY A 272 -12.26 -1.54 0.19
C GLY A 272 -11.60 -0.47 1.05
N ASP A 273 -12.22 -0.28 2.21
CA ASP A 273 -11.70 0.52 3.32
C ASP A 273 -11.49 -0.44 4.49
N TYR A 274 -10.27 -0.52 5.00
CA TYR A 274 -9.88 -1.52 5.98
C TYR A 274 -9.53 -0.88 7.32
N ARG A 275 -9.55 -1.70 8.37
CA ARG A 275 -9.06 -1.32 9.71
C ARG A 275 -7.55 -1.46 9.73
N GLN A 276 -6.88 -0.61 8.96
CA GLN A 276 -5.44 -0.54 8.80
C GLN A 276 -5.02 0.90 9.06
N ASN A 277 -3.87 1.08 9.71
CA ASN A 277 -3.13 2.33 9.67
C ASN A 277 -2.22 2.35 8.44
N HIS A 278 -1.51 3.46 8.20
CA HIS A 278 -0.73 3.64 6.99
C HIS A 278 0.45 2.66 6.84
N LEU A 279 0.95 2.08 7.94
CA LEU A 279 2.02 1.09 7.89
C LEU A 279 1.50 -0.35 7.84
N ASP A 280 0.35 -0.62 8.46
CA ASP A 280 -0.38 -1.89 8.30
C ASP A 280 -0.64 -2.20 6.84
N GLU A 281 -0.92 -1.18 6.02
CA GLU A 281 -1.19 -1.34 4.59
C GLU A 281 -0.07 -2.06 3.82
N VAL A 282 1.18 -1.98 4.31
CA VAL A 282 2.35 -2.68 3.79
C VAL A 282 2.88 -3.75 4.74
N ASN A 283 2.03 -4.18 5.68
CA ASN A 283 2.28 -5.19 6.69
C ASN A 283 3.41 -4.83 7.67
N GLN A 284 3.60 -3.53 7.92
CA GLN A 284 4.53 -3.00 8.90
C GLN A 284 3.79 -2.61 10.20
N MET A 285 4.45 -2.66 11.36
CA MET A 285 5.83 -3.10 11.58
C MET A 285 5.88 -4.63 11.78
N VAL A 286 6.67 -5.33 10.96
CA VAL A 286 6.89 -6.79 11.06
C VAL A 286 5.62 -7.65 11.21
N GLY A 287 4.51 -7.20 10.62
CA GLY A 287 3.22 -7.88 10.66
C GLY A 287 2.39 -7.66 11.93
N LEU A 288 2.80 -6.76 12.83
CA LEU A 288 1.94 -6.27 13.91
C LEU A 288 0.81 -5.43 13.29
N ARG A 289 -0.43 -5.87 13.48
CA ARG A 289 -1.62 -5.26 12.88
C ARG A 289 -2.88 -5.50 13.70
N ASP A 290 -4.01 -4.89 13.31
CA ASP A 290 -5.33 -5.21 13.85
C ASP A 290 -5.72 -6.67 13.52
N TRP A 291 -5.97 -7.47 14.56
CA TRP A 291 -6.32 -8.90 14.42
C TRP A 291 -7.71 -9.15 13.83
N PHE A 292 -8.59 -8.14 13.86
CA PHE A 292 -9.93 -8.18 13.29
C PHE A 292 -9.99 -7.62 11.86
N SER A 293 -8.86 -7.13 11.34
CA SER A 293 -8.73 -6.67 9.96
C SER A 293 -8.21 -7.79 9.05
N PRO A 294 -8.60 -7.82 7.76
CA PRO A 294 -7.96 -8.70 6.79
C PRO A 294 -6.45 -8.52 6.78
N ASP A 295 -5.74 -9.63 6.60
CA ASP A 295 -4.29 -9.62 6.45
C ASP A 295 -3.88 -8.78 5.22
N PRO A 296 -3.03 -7.75 5.37
CA PRO A 296 -2.55 -6.93 4.25
C PRO A 296 -1.96 -7.78 3.12
N VAL A 297 -1.18 -8.81 3.44
CA VAL A 297 -0.59 -9.73 2.45
C VAL A 297 -1.67 -10.46 1.66
N THR A 298 -2.80 -10.81 2.31
CA THR A 298 -3.95 -11.39 1.63
C THR A 298 -4.59 -10.42 0.64
N LEU A 299 -4.67 -9.12 0.97
CA LEU A 299 -5.20 -8.10 0.05
C LEU A 299 -4.37 -7.99 -1.23
N TYR A 300 -3.03 -7.99 -1.11
CA TYR A 300 -2.14 -8.02 -2.29
C TYR A 300 -2.34 -9.27 -3.14
N ARG A 301 -2.45 -10.45 -2.52
CA ARG A 301 -2.70 -11.71 -3.24
C ARG A 301 -4.05 -11.70 -3.96
N GLN A 302 -5.10 -11.22 -3.29
CA GLN A 302 -6.43 -11.07 -3.89
C GLN A 302 -6.40 -10.09 -5.07
N GLN A 303 -5.65 -8.99 -4.96
CA GLN A 303 -5.49 -8.06 -6.06
C GLN A 303 -4.74 -8.67 -7.24
N ALA A 304 -3.63 -9.39 -7.01
CA ALA A 304 -2.94 -10.10 -8.08
C ALA A 304 -3.87 -11.10 -8.80
N ASN A 305 -4.71 -11.82 -8.05
CA ASN A 305 -5.71 -12.70 -8.63
C ASN A 305 -6.79 -11.95 -9.43
N ARG A 306 -7.21 -10.77 -8.96
CA ARG A 306 -8.12 -9.89 -9.71
C ARG A 306 -7.51 -9.45 -11.05
N LEU A 307 -6.25 -9.03 -11.04
CA LEU A 307 -5.52 -8.63 -12.24
C LEU A 307 -5.40 -9.81 -13.23
N LYS A 308 -5.01 -10.99 -12.72
CA LYS A 308 -4.97 -12.23 -13.51
C LYS A 308 -6.31 -12.52 -14.17
N THR A 309 -7.40 -12.46 -13.40
CA THR A 309 -8.77 -12.75 -13.89
C THR A 309 -9.21 -11.73 -14.94
N ALA A 310 -8.70 -10.49 -14.87
CA ALA A 310 -8.91 -9.46 -15.88
C ALA A 310 -8.00 -9.60 -17.12
N GLY A 311 -7.18 -10.66 -17.20
CA GLY A 311 -6.26 -10.91 -18.31
C GLY A 311 -4.99 -10.04 -18.30
N LEU A 312 -4.69 -9.43 -17.14
CA LEU A 312 -3.52 -8.57 -16.91
C LEU A 312 -2.40 -9.33 -16.18
#